data_AF-M0L7M3-F1
#
_entry.id   AF-M0L7M3-F1
#
_cell.length_a   1.000
_cell.length_b   1.000
_cell.length_c   1.000
_cell.angle_alpha   90.00
_cell.angle_beta   90.00
_cell.angle_gamma   90.00
#
_symmetry.space_group_name_H-M   'P 1'
#
loop_
_entity.id
_entity.type
_entity.pdbx_description
1 polymer ?
#
loop_
_entity_poly.entity_id
_entity_poly.type
_entity_poly.pdbx_seq_one_letter_code
_entity_poly.pdbx_strand_id
1 'polypeptide(L)' 'DLELDVEERIALELTIDDDRVADLVDEREDLIREEVRADELGGLDVENGERKEWEVEGVSMTIAIEPLAAAEASD' A
#
# COMPACT_ATOMS: atom_id res chain seq x y z
N ASP A 1 -11.31 -8.43 -5.42
CA ASP A 1 -10.60 -8.50 -6.71
C ASP A 1 -10.66 -7.08 -7.19
N LEU A 2 -9.54 -6.37 -7.03
CA LEU A 2 -9.49 -4.93 -7.17
C LEU A 2 -9.84 -4.54 -8.60
N GLU A 3 -10.99 -3.90 -8.81
CA GLU A 3 -11.39 -3.30 -10.08
C GLU A 3 -10.60 -2.01 -10.35
N LEU A 4 -9.28 -2.04 -10.15
CA LEU A 4 -8.37 -0.92 -10.38
C LEU A 4 -7.90 -0.91 -11.83
N ASP A 5 -7.81 0.28 -12.41
CA ASP A 5 -7.10 0.43 -13.67
C ASP A 5 -5.59 0.19 -13.43
N VAL A 6 -4.94 -0.48 -14.37
CA VAL A 6 -3.49 -0.68 -14.29
C VAL A 6 -2.75 0.65 -14.30
N GLU A 7 -3.31 1.72 -14.86
CA GLU A 7 -2.69 3.05 -14.86
C GLU A 7 -3.00 3.88 -13.62
N GLU A 8 -3.94 3.43 -12.78
CA GLU A 8 -4.43 4.18 -11.62
C GLU A 8 -3.39 4.28 -10.50
N ARG A 9 -3.32 5.46 -9.87
CA ARG A 9 -2.45 5.72 -8.70
C ARG A 9 -3.14 5.23 -7.44
N ILE A 10 -2.36 4.70 -6.51
CA ILE A 10 -2.88 4.06 -5.30
C ILE A 10 -2.32 4.68 -4.01
N ALA A 11 -3.11 4.60 -2.96
CA ALA A 11 -2.65 4.65 -1.58
C ALA A 11 -2.30 3.23 -1.15
N LEU A 12 -1.14 3.05 -0.53
CA LEU A 12 -0.63 1.75 -0.07
C LEU A 12 -0.34 1.78 1.42
N GLU A 13 -0.98 0.90 2.17
CA GLU A 13 -0.70 0.65 3.59
C GLU A 13 -0.10 -0.75 3.78
N LEU A 14 1.03 -0.81 4.49
CA LEU A 14 1.73 -2.04 4.83
C LEU A 14 1.73 -2.22 6.34
N THR A 15 1.15 -3.31 6.83
CA THR A 15 1.24 -3.71 8.24
C THR A 15 2.06 -4.98 8.34
N ILE A 16 3.11 -4.98 9.16
CA ILE A 16 4.06 -6.10 9.28
C ILE A 16 4.16 -6.47 10.76
N ASP A 17 3.94 -7.75 11.10
CA ASP A 17 3.86 -8.24 12.49
C ASP A 17 5.25 -8.45 13.15
N ASP A 18 6.33 -8.03 12.49
CA ASP A 18 7.71 -8.08 13.00
C ASP A 18 8.35 -6.69 12.86
N ASP A 19 8.62 -6.03 13.99
CA ASP A 19 9.15 -4.67 14.06
C ASP A 19 10.49 -4.52 13.31
N ARG A 20 11.36 -5.53 13.33
CA ARG A 20 12.65 -5.48 12.63
C ARG A 20 12.46 -5.47 11.12
N VAL A 21 11.44 -6.17 10.63
CA VAL A 21 11.08 -6.19 9.20
C VAL A 21 10.34 -4.90 8.83
N ALA A 22 9.45 -4.42 9.69
CA ALA A 22 8.76 -3.14 9.52
C ALA A 22 9.78 -1.99 9.37
N ASP A 23 10.71 -1.86 10.32
CA ASP A 23 11.77 -0.83 10.28
C ASP A 23 12.57 -0.90 8.97
N LEU A 24 12.96 -2.10 8.52
CA LEU A 24 13.72 -2.28 7.28
C LEU A 24 12.92 -1.86 6.03
N VAL A 25 11.62 -2.13 6.03
CA VAL A 25 10.72 -1.77 4.93
C VAL A 25 10.49 -0.25 4.92
N ASP A 26 10.29 0.36 6.09
CA ASP A 26 10.12 1.79 6.27
C ASP A 26 11.38 2.58 5.83
N GLU A 27 12.57 2.05 6.09
CA GLU A 27 13.83 2.62 5.58
C GLU A 27 13.92 2.62 4.04
N ARG A 28 13.06 1.86 3.35
CA ARG A 28 13.10 1.60 1.90
C ARG A 28 11.82 1.99 1.18
N GLU A 29 10.93 2.77 1.80
CA GLU A 29 9.67 3.18 1.19
C GLU A 29 9.84 3.81 -0.19
N ASP A 30 10.91 4.59 -0.41
CA ASP A 30 11.18 5.22 -1.71
C ASP A 30 11.33 4.20 -2.85
N LEU A 31 11.95 3.03 -2.58
CA LEU A 31 12.06 1.96 -3.56
C LEU A 31 10.70 1.33 -3.85
N ILE A 32 9.85 1.24 -2.83
CA ILE A 32 8.50 0.71 -2.98
C ILE A 32 7.68 1.67 -3.85
N ARG A 33 7.73 2.98 -3.58
CA ARG A 33 7.07 4.02 -4.39
C ARG A 33 7.60 4.12 -5.82
N GLU A 34 8.86 3.75 -6.09
CA GLU A 34 9.41 3.71 -7.45
C GLU A 34 8.85 2.51 -8.24
N GLU A 35 8.77 1.34 -7.60
CA GLU A 35 8.36 0.08 -8.24
C GLU A 35 6.84 -0.04 -8.38
N VAL A 36 6.08 0.51 -7.43
CA VAL A 36 4.61 0.51 -7.45
C VAL A 36 4.07 1.93 -7.59
N ARG A 37 2.88 2.08 -8.16
CA ARG A 37 2.22 3.38 -8.42
C ARG A 37 1.64 4.01 -7.13
N ALA A 38 2.32 3.82 -6.00
CA ALA A 38 1.91 4.28 -4.69
C ALA A 38 2.40 5.72 -4.46
N ASP A 39 1.56 6.70 -4.75
CA ASP A 39 1.90 8.11 -4.52
C ASP A 39 1.75 8.47 -3.02
N GLU A 40 0.91 7.73 -2.29
CA GLU A 40 0.81 7.78 -0.83
C GLU A 40 1.15 6.41 -0.23
N LEU A 41 2.00 6.39 0.80
CA LEU A 41 2.41 5.16 1.49
C LEU A 41 2.68 5.41 2.97
N GLY A 42 2.14 4.52 3.82
CA GLY A 42 2.38 4.45 5.27
C GLY A 42 1.49 5.35 6.12
N GLY A 43 0.97 4.81 7.23
CA GLY A 43 0.12 5.55 8.17
C GLY A 43 -1.23 5.97 7.58
N LEU A 44 -1.72 5.24 6.57
CA LEU A 44 -2.94 5.54 5.85
C LEU A 44 -4.10 4.74 6.41
N ASP A 45 -5.21 5.41 6.67
CA ASP A 45 -6.50 4.77 7.02
C ASP A 45 -7.17 4.25 5.74
N VAL A 46 -6.64 3.15 5.20
CA VAL A 46 -7.23 2.43 4.06
C VAL A 46 -8.41 1.59 4.56
N GLU A 47 -9.49 2.26 4.96
CA GLU A 47 -10.69 1.62 5.53
C GLU A 47 -11.62 1.03 4.47
N ASN A 48 -11.63 1.59 3.26
CA ASN A 48 -12.51 1.18 2.16
C ASN A 48 -11.76 0.48 1.01
N GLY A 49 -10.44 0.37 1.10
CA GLY A 49 -9.61 -0.34 0.12
C GLY A 49 -9.65 -1.86 0.25
N GLU A 50 -9.05 -2.55 -0.71
CA GLU A 50 -8.89 -4.00 -0.57
C GLU A 50 -7.66 -4.34 0.26
N ARG A 51 -7.86 -5.31 1.14
CA ARG A 51 -6.88 -5.74 2.12
C ARG A 51 -6.66 -7.23 1.98
N LYS A 52 -5.38 -7.64 1.99
CA LYS A 52 -5.00 -9.04 1.98
C LYS A 52 -3.85 -9.32 2.92
N GLU A 53 -3.99 -10.39 3.69
CA GLU A 53 -2.94 -10.95 4.53
C GLU A 53 -2.07 -11.95 3.74
N TRP A 54 -0.77 -11.92 4.02
CA TRP A 54 0.26 -12.76 3.46
C TRP A 54 1.16 -13.28 4.57
N GLU A 55 1.57 -14.55 4.46
CA GLU A 55 2.58 -15.15 5.32
C GLU A 55 3.87 -15.25 4.51
N VAL A 56 4.92 -14.57 4.97
CA VAL A 56 6.24 -14.53 4.32
C VAL A 56 7.30 -14.97 5.32
N GLU A 57 7.84 -16.17 5.12
CA GLU A 57 8.94 -16.71 5.96
C GLU A 57 8.62 -16.67 7.48
N GLY A 58 7.36 -16.88 7.84
CA GLY A 58 6.85 -16.86 9.21
C GLY A 58 6.39 -15.50 9.73
N VAL A 59 6.49 -14.44 8.92
CA VAL A 59 6.03 -13.08 9.27
C VAL A 59 4.69 -12.81 8.61
N SER A 60 3.68 -12.45 9.41
CA SER A 60 2.39 -11.99 8.87
C SER A 60 2.52 -10.56 8.37
N MET A 61 2.03 -10.33 7.15
CA MET A 61 2.03 -9.03 6.50
C MET A 61 0.65 -8.78 5.92
N THR A 62 0.10 -7.60 6.18
CA THR A 62 -1.13 -7.13 5.55
C THR A 62 -0.80 -6.02 4.57
N ILE A 63 -1.28 -6.18 3.34
CA ILE A 63 -1.19 -5.18 2.29
C ILE A 63 -2.60 -4.66 2.06
N ALA A 64 -2.83 -3.36 2.26
CA ALA A 64 -4.08 -2.70 1.94
C ALA A 64 -3.85 -1.62 0.89
N ILE A 65 -4.71 -1.58 -0.12
CA ILE A 65 -4.63 -0.59 -1.19
C ILE A 65 -6.00 -0.03 -1.52
N GLU A 66 -6.03 1.25 -1.86
CA GLU A 66 -7.19 1.90 -2.45
C GLU A 66 -6.75 2.82 -3.58
N PRO A 67 -7.61 3.04 -4.59
CA PRO A 67 -7.31 4.06 -5.59
C PRO A 67 -7.24 5.42 -4.92
N LEU A 68 -6.21 6.19 -5.25
CA LEU A 68 -6.23 7.60 -4.91
C LEU A 68 -7.38 8.20 -5.69
N ALA A 69 -8.37 8.73 -4.98
CA ALA A 69 -9.49 9.43 -5.61
C ALA A 69 -8.87 10.42 -6.59
N ALA A 70 -9.08 10.18 -7.90
CA ALA A 70 -8.66 11.13 -8.91
C ALA A 70 -9.28 12.45 -8.47
N ALA A 71 -8.45 13.46 -8.19
CA ALA A 71 -8.94 14.79 -7.89
C ALA A 71 -9.95 15.11 -8.98
N GLU A 72 -11.24 15.08 -8.66
CA GLU A 72 -12.29 15.17 -9.66
C GLU A 72 -11.94 16.40 -10.47
N ALA A 73 -11.62 16.21 -11.75
CA ALA A 73 -11.37 17.30 -12.65
C ALA A 73 -12.69 18.07 -12.69
N SER A 74 -12.76 19.11 -11.87
CA SER A 74 -13.86 20.05 -11.83
C SER A 74 -13.81 20.77 -13.17
N ASP A 75 -14.65 20.33 -14.10
CA ASP A 75 -15.02 21.06 -15.32
C ASP A 75 -16.38 21.75 -15.07
#